data_AF-A0A2U9PCP7-F1
#
_entry.id   AF-A0A2U9PCP7-F1
#
_cell.length_a   1.000
_cell.length_b   1.000
_cell.length_c   1.000
_cell.angle_alpha   90.00
_cell.angle_beta   90.00
_cell.angle_gamma   90.00
#
_symmetry.space_group_name_H-M   'P 1'
#
loop_
_entity.id
_entity.type
_entity.pdbx_description
1 polymer ?
#
loop_
_entity_poly.entity_id
_entity_poly.type
_entity_poly.pdbx_seq_one_letter_code
_entity_poly.pdbx_strand_id
1 'polypeptide(L)'
;MNGADGRLVQTAVIGGPNSGRAIILPTDADELTRWRRRHPAYTYWCGTQLGGCGNELSDRLYRDKVCHFAHRPHTSCHRTATGAASADHLFIKDDLAAWAGRNRLKGRATARNLGSGPGDAVDFRVGTARQQHVRFQFSRLAHAEWQQARRRLSTESATLDWVFGPGTAQPETMEELYDEYGYLLRFRFETHGAVRRIRLRAEDPRRSTDWVPLDACAMTPAGLRIPGVEPRCRSGAGPDAEAGAGRGAAPVRRSREERVLALREALVTAARFRTRPTWEALARTAGSDLLDLSVPDRVGLLVAVERTGGGEGSPLLSALIRTGESDPPVYVGSVVAAVGCGAPATAAVLKRWCQREADRAFAVYGVPSRTAPPRLPLTVDGQLAPQHSAEPAQPQTIVHVQGGPVRQSTTRRKPESQLASVPLLRDTEIRHALRSARQRRGPRPRYAAALMARAEEALTRLPEPQRTELVAEMAITRRWLDNRPDTPARKPRKSRRAKGAGDAKKTAAVKKAERGKKTRRGKKTKDPLQGARPLPGVGNVEPKTRPK
;
A
#
# COMPACT_ATOMS: atom_id res chain seq x y z
N MET A 1 2.24 3.84 3.94
CA MET A 1 0.92 3.20 3.89
C MET A 1 1.10 1.78 4.36
N ASN A 2 0.47 1.42 5.49
CA ASN A 2 0.61 0.12 6.13
C ASN A 2 -0.10 -0.94 5.28
N GLY A 3 0.65 -1.78 4.58
CA GLY A 3 0.12 -3.04 4.08
C GLY A 3 -0.33 -3.86 5.28
N ALA A 4 -1.64 -4.04 5.46
CA ALA A 4 -2.17 -4.90 6.50
C ALA A 4 -1.66 -6.32 6.23
N ASP A 5 -0.95 -6.91 7.20
CA ASP A 5 -0.55 -8.31 7.14
C ASP A 5 -1.82 -9.16 7.26
N GLY A 6 -2.32 -9.65 6.11
CA GLY A 6 -3.53 -10.46 6.01
C GLY A 6 -3.43 -11.82 6.70
N ARG A 7 -2.27 -12.19 7.27
CA ARG A 7 -2.13 -13.41 8.08
C ARG A 7 -2.64 -13.23 9.50
N LEU A 8 -2.75 -11.99 9.98
CA LEU A 8 -3.09 -11.67 11.36
C LEU A 8 -4.55 -11.25 11.48
N VAL A 9 -5.23 -11.71 12.54
CA VAL A 9 -6.62 -11.34 12.80
C VAL A 9 -6.68 -9.88 13.27
N GLN A 10 -7.26 -9.02 12.45
CA GLN A 10 -7.36 -7.57 12.72
C GLN A 10 -8.75 -7.18 13.25
N THR A 11 -9.76 -8.03 13.09
CA THR A 11 -11.15 -7.71 13.42
C THR A 11 -11.77 -8.70 14.40
N ALA A 12 -12.60 -8.18 15.31
CA ALA A 12 -13.36 -8.91 16.32
C ALA A 12 -14.72 -8.26 16.55
N VAL A 13 -15.59 -8.93 17.31
CA VAL A 13 -16.84 -8.34 17.82
C VAL A 13 -16.77 -8.14 19.33
N ILE A 14 -17.44 -7.10 19.85
CA ILE A 14 -17.45 -6.77 21.29
C ILE A 14 -18.67 -7.36 21.99
N GLY A 15 -18.47 -7.86 23.21
CA GLY A 15 -19.53 -8.21 24.18
C GLY A 15 -20.04 -9.64 24.09
N GLY A 16 -19.89 -10.30 22.93
CA GLY A 16 -20.21 -11.72 22.79
C GLY A 16 -20.06 -12.22 21.35
N PRO A 17 -20.08 -13.54 21.14
CA PRO A 17 -19.79 -14.15 19.84
C PRO A 17 -20.84 -13.84 18.75
N ASN A 18 -22.08 -13.55 19.14
CA ASN A 18 -23.18 -13.23 18.21
C ASN A 18 -23.42 -11.71 18.08
N SER A 19 -22.54 -10.89 18.66
CA SER A 19 -22.64 -9.43 18.61
C SER A 19 -22.47 -8.91 17.19
N GLY A 20 -23.29 -7.92 16.81
CA GLY A 20 -23.13 -7.19 15.55
C GLY A 20 -22.08 -6.08 15.61
N ARG A 21 -21.54 -5.77 16.79
CA ARG A 21 -20.65 -4.62 17.00
C ARG A 21 -19.21 -5.00 16.70
N ALA A 22 -18.79 -4.80 15.46
CA ALA A 22 -17.44 -5.06 15.01
C ALA A 22 -16.44 -3.97 15.44
N ILE A 23 -15.17 -4.36 15.57
CA ILE A 23 -14.04 -3.45 15.75
C ILE A 23 -12.81 -3.92 15.00
N ILE A 24 -11.90 -2.97 14.77
CA ILE A 24 -10.54 -3.21 14.33
C ILE A 24 -9.61 -2.91 15.49
N LEU A 25 -8.66 -3.81 15.71
CA LEU A 25 -7.63 -3.54 16.71
C LEU A 25 -6.69 -2.44 16.20
N PRO A 26 -6.41 -1.40 17.01
CA PRO A 26 -5.35 -0.46 16.68
C PRO A 26 -4.03 -1.21 16.45
N THR A 27 -3.38 -0.95 15.31
CA THR A 27 -2.14 -1.63 14.93
C THR A 27 -0.93 -1.13 15.72
N ASP A 28 -0.99 0.12 16.20
CA ASP A 28 0.04 0.78 16.98
C ASP A 28 -0.09 0.49 18.49
N ALA A 29 1.04 0.27 19.16
CA ALA A 29 1.09 -0.12 20.55
C ALA A 29 0.55 0.96 21.51
N ASP A 30 0.86 2.23 21.22
CA ASP A 30 0.43 3.34 22.07
C ASP A 30 -1.07 3.60 21.89
N GLU A 31 -1.57 3.47 20.66
CA GLU A 31 -3.01 3.50 20.38
C GLU A 31 -3.76 2.37 21.07
N LEU A 32 -3.26 1.14 21.01
CA LEU A 32 -3.86 0.00 21.71
C LEU A 32 -3.85 0.19 23.23
N THR A 33 -2.76 0.72 23.78
CA THR A 33 -2.69 1.02 25.22
C THR A 33 -3.70 2.10 25.62
N ARG A 34 -3.89 3.14 24.80
CA ARG A 34 -4.95 4.14 25.02
C ARG A 34 -6.34 3.53 24.89
N TRP A 35 -6.53 2.61 23.94
CA TRP A 35 -7.78 1.90 23.72
C TRP A 35 -8.18 1.06 24.93
N ARG A 36 -7.26 0.23 25.47
CA ARG A 36 -7.47 -0.56 26.69
C ARG A 36 -7.90 0.29 27.88
N ARG A 37 -7.26 1.45 28.08
CA ARG A 37 -7.60 2.38 29.16
C ARG A 37 -9.00 2.97 29.02
N ARG A 38 -9.43 3.26 27.78
CA ARG A 38 -10.75 3.83 27.50
C ARG A 38 -11.86 2.78 27.57
N HIS A 39 -11.52 1.52 27.33
CA HIS A 39 -12.46 0.41 27.25
C HIS A 39 -12.02 -0.78 28.10
N PRO A 40 -11.95 -0.64 29.44
CA PRO A 40 -11.43 -1.68 30.33
C PRO A 40 -12.32 -2.93 30.38
N ALA A 41 -13.63 -2.79 30.08
CA ALA A 41 -14.61 -3.87 30.16
C ALA A 41 -14.89 -4.56 28.81
N TYR A 42 -14.18 -4.22 27.73
CA TYR A 42 -14.45 -4.82 26.42
C TYR A 42 -13.86 -6.23 26.34
N THR A 43 -14.73 -7.21 26.11
CA THR A 43 -14.35 -8.57 25.71
C THR A 43 -14.40 -8.67 24.18
N TYR A 44 -13.41 -9.33 23.59
CA TYR A 44 -13.30 -9.50 22.14
C TYR A 44 -13.60 -10.93 21.74
N TRP A 45 -14.32 -11.11 20.64
CA TRP A 45 -14.76 -12.44 20.21
C TRP A 45 -14.52 -12.63 18.71
N CYS A 46 -14.17 -13.86 18.32
CA CYS A 46 -14.12 -14.29 16.94
C CYS A 46 -15.55 -14.52 16.45
N GLY A 47 -16.25 -13.43 16.12
CA GLY A 47 -17.70 -13.42 15.94
C GLY A 47 -18.21 -14.38 14.87
N THR A 48 -19.34 -15.01 15.12
CA THR A 48 -19.99 -15.95 14.17
C THR A 48 -20.46 -15.24 12.90
N GLN A 49 -20.91 -13.98 13.03
CA GLN A 49 -21.28 -13.13 11.89
C GLN A 49 -20.07 -12.70 11.04
N LEU A 50 -18.83 -12.89 11.53
CA LEU A 50 -17.59 -12.70 10.75
C LEU A 50 -17.13 -13.99 10.05
N GLY A 51 -17.91 -15.08 10.15
CA GLY A 51 -17.46 -16.42 9.76
C GLY A 51 -16.42 -17.01 10.74
N GLY A 52 -16.39 -16.50 11.97
CA GLY A 52 -15.51 -16.94 13.04
C GLY A 52 -16.04 -18.12 13.84
N CYS A 53 -15.21 -18.67 14.73
CA CYS A 53 -15.54 -19.86 15.53
C CYS A 53 -16.32 -19.56 16.82
N GLY A 54 -16.59 -18.29 17.14
CA GLY A 54 -17.31 -17.88 18.35
C GLY A 54 -16.47 -17.87 19.63
N ASN A 55 -15.17 -18.19 19.57
CA ASN A 55 -14.31 -18.19 20.74
C ASN A 55 -13.80 -16.78 21.09
N GLU A 56 -13.51 -16.58 22.38
CA GLU A 56 -12.94 -15.33 22.89
C GLU A 56 -11.53 -15.10 22.34
N LEU A 57 -11.24 -13.85 21.99
CA LEU A 57 -9.97 -13.39 21.46
C LEU A 57 -9.21 -12.57 22.50
N SER A 58 -7.90 -12.74 22.52
CA SER A 58 -6.97 -11.87 23.25
C SER A 58 -6.38 -10.84 22.30
N ASP A 59 -6.18 -9.61 22.75
CA ASP A 59 -5.44 -8.60 21.99
C ASP A 59 -3.94 -8.67 22.31
N ARG A 60 -3.10 -8.81 21.29
CA ARG A 60 -1.65 -8.91 21.43
C ARG A 60 -1.02 -7.55 21.22
N LEU A 61 -0.49 -7.00 22.32
CA LEU A 61 0.28 -5.76 22.32
C LEU A 61 1.74 -6.07 21.96
N TYR A 62 2.19 -5.58 20.82
CA TYR A 62 3.58 -5.65 20.37
C TYR A 62 4.12 -4.24 20.11
N ARG A 63 5.40 -4.01 20.42
CA ARG A 63 6.08 -2.72 20.15
C ARG A 63 6.97 -2.77 18.91
N ASP A 64 7.34 -3.98 18.51
CA ASP A 64 8.21 -4.31 17.39
C ASP A 64 7.44 -4.91 16.20
N LYS A 65 6.18 -5.31 16.41
CA LYS A 65 5.28 -5.93 15.41
C LYS A 65 3.90 -5.29 15.45
N VAL A 66 3.11 -5.60 14.43
CA VAL A 66 1.71 -5.15 14.34
C VAL A 66 0.88 -5.84 15.44
N CYS A 67 0.18 -5.02 16.22
CA CYS A 67 -0.79 -5.53 17.19
C CYS A 67 -1.95 -6.22 16.46
N HIS A 68 -2.40 -7.36 16.99
CA HIS A 68 -3.47 -8.16 16.38
C HIS A 68 -4.24 -8.95 17.44
N PHE A 69 -5.43 -9.44 17.07
CA PHE A 69 -6.16 -10.41 17.87
C PHE A 69 -5.57 -11.81 17.71
N ALA A 70 -5.59 -12.59 18.78
CA ALA A 70 -5.17 -13.96 18.80
C ALA A 70 -6.15 -14.83 19.58
N HIS A 71 -6.46 -16.00 19.01
CA HIS A 71 -7.15 -17.06 19.73
C HIS A 71 -6.28 -17.57 20.89
N ARG A 72 -6.94 -18.19 21.88
CA ARG A 72 -6.23 -18.95 22.90
C ARG A 72 -5.58 -20.20 22.27
N PRO A 73 -4.49 -20.73 22.85
CA PRO A 73 -3.90 -21.99 22.40
C PRO A 73 -4.97 -23.09 22.27
N HIS A 74 -4.78 -24.02 21.33
CA HIS A 74 -5.68 -25.16 21.06
C HIS A 74 -7.06 -24.81 20.49
N THR A 75 -7.28 -23.59 20.00
CA THR A 75 -8.50 -23.24 19.26
C THR A 75 -8.28 -23.43 17.76
N SER A 76 -9.06 -24.30 17.13
CA SER A 76 -9.15 -24.36 15.66
C SER A 76 -10.15 -23.31 15.16
N CYS A 77 -9.76 -22.56 14.14
CA CYS A 77 -10.61 -21.56 13.49
C CYS A 77 -10.42 -21.64 11.98
N HIS A 78 -11.52 -21.85 11.25
CA HIS A 78 -11.52 -21.93 9.79
C HIS A 78 -11.82 -20.59 9.11
N ARG A 79 -11.77 -19.50 9.88
CA ARG A 79 -12.00 -18.15 9.36
C ARG A 79 -10.87 -17.75 8.41
N THR A 80 -11.22 -17.57 7.14
CA THR A 80 -10.28 -17.21 6.07
C THR A 80 -10.08 -15.70 5.94
N ALA A 81 -11.12 -14.90 6.20
CA ALA A 81 -11.08 -13.44 6.10
C ALA A 81 -10.71 -12.80 7.44
N THR A 82 -9.44 -12.42 7.61
CA THR A 82 -8.85 -11.95 8.88
C THR A 82 -8.48 -10.45 8.88
N GLY A 83 -8.40 -9.82 7.71
CA GLY A 83 -8.05 -8.41 7.55
C GLY A 83 -9.17 -7.44 7.95
N ALA A 84 -8.87 -6.13 7.95
CA ALA A 84 -9.81 -5.08 8.35
C ALA A 84 -11.14 -5.09 7.58
N ALA A 85 -11.11 -5.44 6.28
CA ALA A 85 -12.30 -5.46 5.43
C ALA A 85 -13.27 -6.61 5.72
N SER A 86 -12.84 -7.65 6.45
CA SER A 86 -13.66 -8.83 6.76
C SER A 86 -14.87 -8.55 7.65
N ALA A 87 -14.93 -7.36 8.25
CA ALA A 87 -16.03 -6.91 9.09
C ALA A 87 -16.83 -5.74 8.47
N ASP A 88 -16.56 -5.39 7.21
CA ASP A 88 -17.18 -4.23 6.56
C ASP A 88 -18.71 -4.35 6.48
N HIS A 89 -19.25 -5.57 6.36
CA HIS A 89 -20.70 -5.83 6.40
C HIS A 89 -21.32 -5.58 7.78
N LEU A 90 -20.55 -5.70 8.87
CA LEU A 90 -21.01 -5.34 10.21
C LEU A 90 -20.91 -3.82 10.43
N PHE A 91 -19.82 -3.20 9.99
CA PHE A 91 -19.66 -1.75 10.08
C PHE A 91 -20.76 -1.00 9.32
N ILE A 92 -21.08 -1.42 8.10
CA ILE A 92 -22.17 -0.79 7.33
C ILE A 92 -23.54 -1.00 7.99
N LYS A 93 -23.78 -2.17 8.60
CA LYS A 93 -25.04 -2.44 9.29
C LYS A 93 -25.22 -1.52 10.49
N ASP A 94 -24.16 -1.29 11.26
CA ASP A 94 -24.15 -0.34 12.37
C ASP A 94 -24.31 1.11 11.87
N ASP A 95 -23.61 1.50 10.80
CA ASP A 95 -23.74 2.83 10.18
C ASP A 95 -25.17 3.08 9.66
N LEU A 96 -25.78 2.11 8.98
CA LEU A 96 -27.14 2.17 8.47
C LEU A 96 -28.18 2.23 9.59
N ALA A 97 -27.99 1.46 10.67
CA ALA A 97 -28.87 1.52 11.83
C ALA A 97 -28.81 2.89 12.52
N ALA A 98 -27.61 3.45 12.69
CA ALA A 98 -27.43 4.78 13.25
C ALA A 98 -28.04 5.87 12.35
N TRP A 99 -27.81 5.79 11.03
CA TRP A 99 -28.37 6.71 10.05
C TRP A 99 -29.91 6.62 9.99
N ALA A 100 -30.48 5.42 10.02
CA ALA A 100 -31.92 5.22 10.06
C ALA A 100 -32.53 5.83 11.34
N GLY A 101 -31.89 5.61 12.50
CA GLY A 101 -32.31 6.20 13.77
C GLY A 101 -32.29 7.73 13.75
N ARG A 102 -31.21 8.34 13.24
CA ARG A 102 -31.09 9.81 13.12
C ARG A 102 -32.15 10.41 12.19
N ASN A 103 -32.44 9.74 11.08
CA ASN A 103 -33.42 10.20 10.09
C ASN A 103 -34.85 9.71 10.36
N ARG A 104 -35.10 9.07 11.52
CA ARG A 104 -36.41 8.50 11.92
C ARG A 104 -37.00 7.55 10.87
N LEU A 105 -36.15 6.84 10.15
CA LEU A 105 -36.53 5.87 9.14
C LEU A 105 -36.78 4.51 9.80
N LYS A 106 -37.89 3.85 9.46
CA LYS A 106 -38.14 2.45 9.81
C LYS A 106 -37.32 1.55 8.87
N GLY A 107 -36.02 1.50 9.10
CA GLY A 107 -35.05 0.78 8.29
C GLY A 107 -34.52 -0.50 8.97
N ARG A 108 -34.35 -1.58 8.20
CA ARG A 108 -33.71 -2.83 8.66
C ARG A 108 -32.56 -3.23 7.74
N ALA A 109 -31.36 -3.35 8.30
CA ALA A 109 -30.17 -3.85 7.62
C ALA A 109 -29.97 -5.35 7.90
N THR A 110 -29.86 -6.16 6.83
CA THR A 110 -29.68 -7.62 6.88
C THR A 110 -28.49 -8.03 6.04
N ALA A 111 -27.51 -8.73 6.62
CA ALA A 111 -26.40 -9.31 5.86
C ALA A 111 -26.85 -10.56 5.10
N ARG A 112 -26.24 -10.81 3.95
CA ARG A 112 -26.54 -11.91 3.02
C ARG A 112 -25.28 -12.68 2.72
N ASN A 113 -25.43 -14.00 2.67
CA ASN A 113 -24.44 -14.92 2.16
C ASN A 113 -24.84 -15.30 0.73
N LEU A 114 -23.95 -15.03 -0.23
CA LEU A 114 -24.11 -15.33 -1.65
C LEU A 114 -23.15 -16.45 -2.10
N GLY A 115 -22.60 -17.20 -1.14
CA GLY A 115 -21.76 -18.38 -1.37
C GLY A 115 -20.32 -18.22 -0.89
N SER A 116 -19.82 -17.00 -0.70
CA SER A 116 -18.44 -16.73 -0.26
C SER A 116 -18.33 -16.46 1.23
N GLY A 117 -19.39 -15.99 1.88
CA GLY A 117 -19.39 -15.77 3.32
C GLY A 117 -20.58 -14.96 3.84
N PRO A 118 -20.71 -14.78 5.16
CA PRO A 118 -21.86 -14.11 5.79
C PRO A 118 -22.00 -12.61 5.46
N GLY A 119 -21.03 -12.01 4.76
CA GLY A 119 -20.95 -10.58 4.46
C GLY A 119 -20.92 -10.23 2.97
N ASP A 120 -21.35 -11.14 2.08
CA ASP A 120 -21.27 -10.95 0.63
C ASP A 120 -22.12 -9.77 0.12
N ALA A 121 -23.25 -9.52 0.77
CA ALA A 121 -24.06 -8.33 0.55
C ALA A 121 -24.78 -7.89 1.83
N VAL A 122 -25.18 -6.63 1.89
CA VAL A 122 -26.06 -6.09 2.94
C VAL A 122 -27.28 -5.46 2.28
N ASP A 123 -28.45 -5.98 2.64
CA ASP A 123 -29.75 -5.45 2.22
C ASP A 123 -30.27 -4.49 3.28
N PHE A 124 -30.52 -3.25 2.89
CA PHE A 124 -31.17 -2.25 3.73
C PHE A 124 -32.58 -1.99 3.19
N ARG A 125 -33.59 -2.30 4.00
CA ARG A 125 -35.00 -2.11 3.62
C ARG A 125 -35.65 -1.05 4.47
N VAL A 126 -36.33 -0.10 3.83
CA VAL A 126 -37.00 1.03 4.49
C VAL A 126 -38.49 1.03 4.15
N GLY A 127 -39.32 1.28 5.16
CA GLY A 127 -40.77 1.42 5.01
C GLY A 127 -41.56 0.16 5.36
N THR A 128 -42.90 0.29 5.42
CA THR A 128 -43.81 -0.77 5.86
C THR A 128 -44.68 -1.35 4.73
N ALA A 129 -44.89 -0.60 3.64
CA ALA A 129 -45.64 -1.04 2.45
C ALA A 129 -44.80 -0.77 1.19
N ARG A 130 -44.59 -1.81 0.34
CA ARG A 130 -43.61 -1.88 -0.76
C ARG A 130 -42.27 -1.22 -0.42
N GLN A 131 -41.44 -1.96 0.31
CA GLN A 131 -40.20 -1.45 0.90
C GLN A 131 -39.24 -0.90 -0.15
N GLN A 132 -38.56 0.19 0.19
CA GLN A 132 -37.41 0.67 -0.57
C GLN A 132 -36.22 -0.20 -0.21
N HIS A 133 -35.54 -0.73 -1.22
CA HIS A 133 -34.44 -1.66 -1.03
C HIS A 133 -33.14 -1.04 -1.54
N VAL A 134 -32.14 -0.93 -0.66
CA VAL A 134 -30.77 -0.59 -1.04
C VAL A 134 -29.89 -1.81 -0.80
N ARG A 135 -29.22 -2.31 -1.85
CA ARG A 135 -28.29 -3.44 -1.75
C ARG A 135 -26.86 -2.95 -1.84
N PHE A 136 -26.07 -3.23 -0.80
CA PHE A 136 -24.62 -3.03 -0.78
C PHE A 136 -23.92 -4.34 -1.07
N GLN A 137 -23.23 -4.43 -2.21
CA GLN A 137 -22.59 -5.66 -2.66
C GLN A 137 -21.07 -5.64 -2.44
N PHE A 138 -20.57 -6.65 -1.72
CA PHE A 138 -19.16 -6.88 -1.40
C PHE A 138 -18.53 -8.00 -2.24
N SER A 139 -19.30 -9.03 -2.59
CA SER A 139 -18.82 -10.12 -3.44
C SER A 139 -18.89 -9.75 -4.92
N ARG A 140 -18.03 -10.36 -5.74
CA ARG A 140 -18.13 -10.25 -7.19
C ARG A 140 -19.11 -11.31 -7.68
N LEU A 141 -20.20 -10.88 -8.31
CA LEU A 141 -21.20 -11.76 -8.93
C LEU A 141 -20.97 -11.86 -10.43
N ALA A 142 -21.37 -12.95 -11.06
CA ALA A 142 -21.48 -12.99 -12.51
C ALA A 142 -22.64 -12.09 -12.97
N HIS A 143 -22.56 -11.52 -14.17
CA HIS A 143 -23.57 -10.59 -14.68
C HIS A 143 -24.97 -11.24 -14.74
N ALA A 144 -25.07 -12.50 -15.17
CA ALA A 144 -26.33 -13.25 -15.20
C ALA A 144 -26.96 -13.44 -13.80
N GLU A 145 -26.15 -13.79 -12.80
CA GLU A 145 -26.60 -13.94 -11.41
C GLU A 145 -27.07 -12.60 -10.84
N TRP A 146 -26.34 -11.53 -11.14
CA TRP A 146 -26.71 -10.18 -10.77
C TRP A 146 -28.03 -9.76 -11.43
N GLN A 147 -28.23 -9.99 -12.72
CA GLN A 147 -29.47 -9.68 -13.43
C GLN A 147 -30.66 -10.45 -12.83
N GLN A 148 -30.48 -11.74 -12.52
CA GLN A 148 -31.52 -12.55 -11.89
C GLN A 148 -31.90 -12.02 -10.51
N ALA A 149 -30.89 -11.70 -9.68
CA ALA A 149 -31.10 -11.12 -8.37
C ALA A 149 -31.77 -9.74 -8.45
N ARG A 150 -31.38 -8.91 -9.42
CA ARG A 150 -31.96 -7.59 -9.68
C ARG A 150 -33.42 -7.68 -10.06
N ARG A 151 -33.78 -8.56 -11.02
CA ARG A 151 -35.18 -8.77 -11.43
C ARG A 151 -36.04 -9.19 -10.25
N ARG A 152 -35.59 -10.17 -9.47
CA ARG A 152 -36.31 -10.64 -8.28
C ARG A 152 -36.56 -9.52 -7.27
N LEU A 153 -35.52 -8.77 -6.90
CA LEU A 153 -35.63 -7.72 -5.90
C LEU A 153 -36.47 -6.53 -6.37
N SER A 154 -36.42 -6.22 -7.67
CA SER A 154 -37.23 -5.17 -8.29
C SER A 154 -38.73 -5.52 -8.20
N THR A 155 -39.10 -6.79 -8.33
CA THR A 155 -40.50 -7.23 -8.16
C THR A 155 -40.97 -7.15 -6.70
N GLU A 156 -40.07 -7.38 -5.74
CA GLU A 156 -40.38 -7.38 -4.30
C GLU A 156 -40.40 -5.96 -3.67
N SER A 157 -39.81 -4.96 -4.33
CA SER A 157 -39.50 -3.64 -3.74
C SER A 157 -40.10 -2.49 -4.57
N ALA A 158 -40.44 -1.36 -3.93
CA ALA A 158 -40.89 -0.18 -4.69
C ALA A 158 -39.76 0.47 -5.49
N THR A 159 -38.58 0.53 -4.88
CA THR A 159 -37.35 1.06 -5.47
C THR A 159 -36.21 0.14 -5.13
N LEU A 160 -35.27 -0.02 -6.06
CA LEU A 160 -34.07 -0.82 -5.87
C LEU A 160 -32.84 0.00 -6.24
N ASP A 161 -32.05 0.38 -5.24
CA ASP A 161 -30.75 1.01 -5.44
C ASP A 161 -29.64 -0.01 -5.21
N TRP A 162 -28.75 -0.16 -6.18
CA TRP A 162 -27.62 -1.09 -6.09
C TRP A 162 -26.31 -0.32 -5.91
N VAL A 163 -25.59 -0.61 -4.82
CA VAL A 163 -24.34 0.07 -4.46
C VAL A 163 -23.19 -0.94 -4.43
N PHE A 164 -22.16 -0.68 -5.24
CA PHE A 164 -21.05 -1.60 -5.43
C PHE A 164 -19.82 -1.25 -4.60
N GLY A 165 -19.24 -2.25 -3.96
CA GLY A 165 -17.92 -2.15 -3.34
C GLY A 165 -16.78 -2.03 -4.36
N PRO A 166 -15.54 -1.84 -3.87
CA PRO A 166 -14.36 -1.77 -4.73
C PRO A 166 -14.14 -3.08 -5.50
N GLY A 167 -14.17 -3.02 -6.84
CA GLY A 167 -13.88 -4.16 -7.71
C GLY A 167 -14.97 -5.26 -7.77
N THR A 168 -16.19 -4.99 -7.30
CA THR A 168 -17.25 -6.01 -7.21
C THR A 168 -18.19 -6.04 -8.41
N ALA A 169 -18.34 -4.92 -9.12
CA ALA A 169 -19.11 -4.86 -10.36
C ALA A 169 -18.32 -5.48 -11.54
N GLN A 170 -19.03 -6.24 -12.38
CA GLN A 170 -18.51 -6.72 -13.66
C GLN A 170 -18.67 -5.63 -14.73
N PRO A 171 -17.81 -5.55 -15.76
CA PRO A 171 -17.93 -4.55 -16.82
C PRO A 171 -19.33 -4.49 -17.46
N GLU A 172 -19.92 -5.64 -17.77
CA GLU A 172 -21.24 -5.76 -18.40
C GLU A 172 -22.35 -5.21 -17.49
N THR A 173 -22.19 -5.41 -16.18
CA THR A 173 -23.11 -4.87 -15.17
C THR A 173 -22.98 -3.36 -15.02
N MET A 174 -21.77 -2.83 -15.16
CA MET A 174 -21.54 -1.39 -15.15
C MET A 174 -22.16 -0.72 -16.38
N GLU A 175 -21.96 -1.32 -17.56
CA GLU A 175 -22.53 -0.83 -18.82
C GLU A 175 -24.06 -0.76 -18.76
N GLU A 176 -24.73 -1.83 -18.32
CA GLU A 176 -26.20 -1.84 -18.18
C GLU A 176 -26.70 -0.72 -17.24
N LEU A 177 -26.02 -0.49 -16.12
CA LEU A 177 -26.41 0.55 -15.16
C LEU A 177 -26.12 1.96 -15.66
N TYR A 178 -25.04 2.15 -16.41
CA TYR A 178 -24.74 3.43 -17.06
C TYR A 178 -25.76 3.76 -18.15
N ASP A 179 -26.16 2.78 -18.95
CA ASP A 179 -27.16 2.99 -20.00
C ASP A 179 -28.54 3.32 -19.41
N GLU A 180 -28.89 2.71 -18.28
CA GLU A 180 -30.20 2.88 -17.66
C GLU A 180 -30.31 4.13 -16.78
N TYR A 181 -29.34 4.38 -15.91
CA TYR A 181 -29.40 5.45 -14.91
C TYR A 181 -28.45 6.61 -15.19
N GLY A 182 -27.47 6.43 -16.08
CA GLY A 182 -26.38 7.38 -16.30
C GLY A 182 -25.31 7.39 -15.21
N TYR A 183 -25.49 6.61 -14.13
CA TYR A 183 -24.54 6.53 -13.02
C TYR A 183 -24.59 5.18 -12.30
N LEU A 184 -23.50 4.87 -11.60
CA LEU A 184 -23.32 3.73 -10.72
C LEU A 184 -23.07 4.22 -9.30
N LEU A 185 -23.78 3.66 -8.31
CA LEU A 185 -23.49 3.95 -6.91
C LEU A 185 -22.34 3.07 -6.42
N ARG A 186 -21.35 3.67 -5.77
CA ARG A 186 -20.21 2.96 -5.18
C ARG A 186 -19.98 3.35 -3.75
N PHE A 187 -19.43 2.41 -2.99
CA PHE A 187 -19.00 2.64 -1.62
C PHE A 187 -17.53 2.31 -1.41
N ARG A 188 -16.93 2.97 -0.42
CA ARG A 188 -15.64 2.61 0.15
C ARG A 188 -15.68 2.81 1.67
N PHE A 189 -14.69 2.26 2.37
CA PHE A 189 -14.55 2.46 3.80
C PHE A 189 -13.31 3.28 4.14
N GLU A 190 -13.47 4.14 5.13
CA GLU A 190 -12.39 4.89 5.75
C GLU A 190 -12.24 4.45 7.21
N THR A 191 -11.04 4.00 7.58
CA THR A 191 -10.73 3.57 8.95
C THR A 191 -10.51 4.79 9.83
N HIS A 192 -11.30 4.89 10.90
CA HIS A 192 -11.20 5.93 11.93
C HIS A 192 -10.96 5.25 13.28
N GLY A 193 -9.70 5.06 13.64
CA GLY A 193 -9.31 4.31 14.84
C GLY A 193 -9.77 2.85 14.76
N ALA A 194 -10.61 2.44 15.70
CA ALA A 194 -11.13 1.06 15.80
C ALA A 194 -12.40 0.79 14.97
N VAL A 195 -12.93 1.79 14.27
CA VAL A 195 -14.15 1.66 13.46
C VAL A 195 -13.88 2.01 12.00
N ARG A 196 -14.69 1.49 11.10
CA ARG A 196 -14.72 1.89 9.69
C ARG A 196 -16.03 2.57 9.38
N ARG A 197 -15.96 3.65 8.62
CA ARG A 197 -17.12 4.44 8.19
C ARG A 197 -17.28 4.36 6.69
N ILE A 198 -18.51 4.18 6.24
CA ILE A 198 -18.83 4.13 4.82
C ILE A 198 -18.80 5.54 4.20
N ARG A 199 -18.25 5.61 2.99
CA ARG A 199 -18.40 6.74 2.07
C ARG A 199 -19.07 6.27 0.80
N LEU A 200 -19.96 7.10 0.28
CA LEU A 200 -20.72 6.84 -0.94
C LEU A 200 -20.31 7.82 -2.03
N ARG A 201 -20.41 7.39 -3.28
CA ARG A 201 -20.37 8.27 -4.44
C ARG A 201 -21.23 7.71 -5.56
N ALA A 202 -21.68 8.58 -6.44
CA ALA A 202 -22.09 8.20 -7.78
C ALA A 202 -20.94 8.40 -8.77
N GLU A 203 -20.71 7.40 -9.60
CA GLU A 203 -19.74 7.39 -10.68
C GLU A 203 -20.51 7.39 -12.00
N ASP A 204 -20.30 8.39 -12.83
CA ASP A 204 -20.70 8.44 -14.24
C ASP A 204 -19.42 8.21 -15.09
N PRO A 205 -19.51 7.57 -16.27
CA PRO A 205 -18.38 7.39 -17.20
C PRO A 205 -17.52 8.64 -17.45
N ARG A 206 -18.09 9.84 -17.34
CA ARG A 206 -17.42 11.13 -17.58
C ARG A 206 -17.12 11.90 -16.31
N ARG A 207 -17.85 11.66 -15.22
CA ARG A 207 -17.75 12.45 -13.98
C ARG A 207 -18.01 11.59 -12.75
N SER A 208 -17.09 11.62 -11.80
CA SER A 208 -17.35 11.07 -10.47
C SER A 208 -17.73 12.19 -9.50
N THR A 209 -18.72 11.94 -8.66
CA THR A 209 -18.99 12.80 -7.49
C THR A 209 -17.93 12.58 -6.41
N ASP A 210 -17.80 13.57 -5.52
CA ASP A 210 -16.95 13.45 -4.35
C ASP A 210 -17.45 12.35 -3.41
N TRP A 211 -16.52 11.78 -2.64
CA TRP A 211 -16.85 10.80 -1.62
C TRP A 211 -17.55 11.46 -0.44
N VAL A 212 -18.84 11.20 -0.28
CA VAL A 212 -19.67 11.79 0.79
C VAL A 212 -19.92 10.79 1.92
N PRO A 213 -20.05 11.25 3.19
CA PRO A 213 -20.53 10.38 4.27
C PRO A 213 -21.99 9.99 4.05
N LEU A 214 -22.42 8.86 4.64
CA LEU A 214 -23.81 8.42 4.62
C LEU A 214 -24.78 9.49 5.16
N ASP A 215 -24.33 10.30 6.13
CA ASP A 215 -25.13 11.39 6.71
C ASP A 215 -25.42 12.54 5.74
N ALA A 216 -24.66 12.67 4.65
CA ALA A 216 -24.96 13.62 3.59
C ALA A 216 -25.94 13.04 2.55
N CYS A 217 -26.23 11.75 2.61
CA CYS A 217 -27.19 11.10 1.73
C CYS A 217 -28.60 11.14 2.33
N ALA A 218 -29.61 11.21 1.45
CA ALA A 218 -31.01 11.22 1.84
C ALA A 218 -31.73 9.99 1.28
N MET A 219 -32.61 9.39 2.08
CA MET A 219 -33.59 8.43 1.56
C MET A 219 -34.81 9.19 1.08
N THR A 220 -35.09 9.16 -0.22
CA THR A 220 -36.27 9.79 -0.83
C THR A 220 -37.23 8.72 -1.34
N PRO A 221 -38.51 9.02 -1.61
CA PRO A 221 -39.45 8.05 -2.19
C PRO A 221 -38.94 7.39 -3.49
N ALA A 222 -38.09 8.10 -4.24
CA ALA A 222 -37.45 7.62 -5.46
C ALA A 222 -36.09 6.94 -5.24
N GLY A 223 -35.78 6.51 -4.01
CA GLY A 223 -34.54 5.81 -3.65
C GLY A 223 -33.50 6.66 -2.92
N LEU A 224 -32.31 6.08 -2.75
CA LEU A 224 -31.13 6.66 -2.12
C LEU A 224 -30.56 7.79 -2.98
N ARG A 225 -30.46 8.99 -2.39
CA ARG A 225 -29.92 10.19 -3.05
C ARG A 225 -28.56 10.55 -2.51
N ILE A 226 -27.62 10.69 -3.45
CA ILE A 226 -26.28 11.24 -3.22
C ILE A 226 -26.26 12.70 -3.70
N PRO A 227 -25.77 13.65 -2.89
CA PRO A 227 -25.64 15.04 -3.31
C PRO A 227 -24.84 15.19 -4.61
N GLY A 228 -25.28 16.11 -5.48
CA GLY A 228 -24.61 16.40 -6.76
C GLY A 228 -24.97 15.45 -7.91
N VAL A 229 -25.93 14.56 -7.71
CA VAL A 229 -26.47 13.66 -8.75
C VAL A 229 -27.89 14.09 -9.09
N GLU A 230 -28.11 14.53 -10.32
CA GLU A 230 -29.47 14.68 -10.83
C GLU A 230 -30.00 13.33 -11.31
N PRO A 231 -31.19 12.88 -10.86
CA PRO A 231 -31.82 11.71 -11.44
C PRO A 231 -32.02 11.88 -12.95
N ARG A 232 -31.51 10.92 -13.72
CA ARG A 232 -32.20 10.48 -14.91
C ARG A 232 -32.97 9.23 -14.54
N CYS A 233 -34.20 9.38 -14.06
CA CYS A 233 -35.12 8.26 -13.99
C CYS A 233 -36.08 8.38 -15.17
N ARG A 234 -36.18 7.34 -16.00
CA ARG A 234 -37.36 7.20 -16.85
C ARG A 234 -38.58 7.10 -15.94
N SER A 235 -39.56 7.94 -16.24
CA SER A 235 -40.97 7.72 -15.94
C SER A 235 -41.32 6.28 -16.32
N GLY A 236 -42.00 5.60 -15.41
CA GLY A 236 -42.50 4.25 -15.64
C GLY A 236 -43.36 4.15 -16.90
N ALA A 237 -43.35 2.98 -17.50
CA ALA A 237 -44.14 2.62 -18.66
C ALA A 237 -45.64 2.96 -18.52
N GLY A 238 -46.16 3.66 -19.52
CA GLY A 238 -47.55 3.71 -19.96
C GLY A 238 -47.54 4.03 -21.46
N PRO A 239 -48.35 3.36 -22.31
CA PRO A 239 -48.18 3.37 -23.76
C PRO A 239 -48.87 4.57 -24.44
N ASP A 240 -48.31 4.88 -25.61
CA ASP A 240 -48.84 5.68 -26.73
C ASP A 240 -48.87 7.22 -26.66
N ALA A 241 -48.42 7.81 -27.79
CA ALA A 241 -48.40 9.21 -28.22
C ALA A 241 -47.48 10.18 -27.43
N GLU A 242 -46.59 10.97 -28.02
CA GLU A 242 -46.48 11.45 -29.40
C GLU A 242 -45.02 11.88 -29.68
N ALA A 243 -44.67 11.83 -30.97
CA ALA A 243 -43.39 12.28 -31.49
C ALA A 243 -43.12 13.76 -31.21
N GLY A 244 -41.95 14.06 -30.66
CA GLY A 244 -41.42 15.42 -30.52
C GLY A 244 -39.90 15.40 -30.65
N ALA A 245 -39.41 15.64 -31.85
CA ALA A 245 -38.00 15.70 -32.20
C ALA A 245 -37.20 16.67 -31.30
N GLY A 246 -36.09 16.18 -30.73
CA GLY A 246 -35.16 16.97 -29.93
C GLY A 246 -33.73 16.47 -30.08
N ARG A 247 -33.10 16.86 -31.19
CA ARG A 247 -31.65 16.84 -31.53
C ARG A 247 -30.74 16.00 -30.62
N GLY A 248 -30.38 14.82 -31.10
CA GLY A 248 -29.14 14.16 -30.68
C GLY A 248 -27.94 15.04 -31.05
N ALA A 249 -27.17 15.47 -30.05
CA ALA A 249 -25.83 15.99 -30.29
C ALA A 249 -24.95 14.82 -30.75
N ALA A 250 -24.65 14.77 -32.05
CA ALA A 250 -23.68 13.84 -32.60
C ALA A 250 -22.33 14.00 -31.85
N PRO A 251 -21.57 12.91 -31.60
CA PRO A 251 -20.25 13.01 -31.03
C PRO A 251 -19.37 13.85 -31.96
N VAL A 252 -18.88 14.98 -31.44
CA VAL A 252 -17.94 15.85 -32.16
C VAL A 252 -16.72 15.01 -32.54
N ARG A 253 -16.51 14.82 -33.85
CA ARG A 253 -15.32 14.12 -34.36
C ARG A 253 -14.10 14.98 -34.05
N ARG A 254 -13.28 14.55 -33.10
CA ARG A 254 -12.00 15.20 -32.77
C ARG A 254 -11.12 15.30 -34.00
N SER A 255 -10.30 16.35 -34.07
CA SER A 255 -9.29 16.49 -35.10
C SER A 255 -8.24 15.38 -34.98
N ARG A 256 -7.54 15.07 -36.06
CA ARG A 256 -6.50 14.02 -36.04
C ARG A 256 -5.40 14.33 -35.01
N GLU A 257 -5.05 15.59 -34.84
CA GLU A 257 -4.03 16.05 -33.89
C GLU A 257 -4.46 15.85 -32.44
N GLU A 258 -5.72 16.17 -32.12
CA GLU A 258 -6.30 15.93 -30.80
C GLU A 258 -6.31 14.43 -30.45
N ARG A 259 -6.64 13.57 -31.43
CA ARG A 259 -6.58 12.11 -31.27
C ARG A 259 -5.17 11.62 -30.97
N VAL A 260 -4.16 12.16 -31.64
CA VAL A 260 -2.75 11.82 -31.40
C VAL A 260 -2.32 12.23 -29.99
N LEU A 261 -2.67 13.44 -29.55
CA LEU A 261 -2.32 13.91 -28.21
C LEU A 261 -2.99 13.06 -27.12
N ALA A 262 -4.29 12.81 -27.24
CA ALA A 262 -5.04 12.00 -26.28
C ALA A 262 -4.51 10.56 -26.20
N LEU A 263 -4.19 9.96 -27.34
CA LEU A 263 -3.62 8.61 -27.39
C LEU A 263 -2.23 8.55 -26.74
N ARG A 264 -1.40 9.56 -26.97
CA ARG A 264 -0.08 9.68 -26.33
C ARG A 264 -0.22 9.80 -24.80
N GLU A 265 -1.13 10.65 -24.32
CA GLU A 265 -1.37 10.83 -22.88
C GLU A 265 -1.87 9.55 -22.21
N ALA A 266 -2.76 8.80 -22.87
CA ALA A 266 -3.23 7.51 -22.39
C ALA A 266 -2.09 6.49 -22.29
N LEU A 267 -1.20 6.42 -23.30
CA LEU A 267 -0.04 5.53 -23.29
C LEU A 267 1.00 5.92 -22.22
N VAL A 268 1.27 7.22 -22.03
CA VAL A 268 2.14 7.71 -20.94
C VAL A 268 1.55 7.39 -19.57
N THR A 269 0.22 7.52 -19.42
CA THR A 269 -0.49 7.16 -18.19
C THR A 269 -0.39 5.66 -17.93
N ALA A 270 -0.57 4.83 -18.95
CA ALA A 270 -0.37 3.39 -18.84
C ALA A 270 1.08 3.03 -18.43
N ALA A 271 2.07 3.75 -18.98
CA ALA A 271 3.48 3.58 -18.61
C ALA A 271 3.75 3.94 -17.13
N ARG A 272 3.15 5.05 -16.64
CA ARG A 272 3.23 5.48 -15.22
C ARG A 272 2.71 4.40 -14.27
N PHE A 273 1.59 3.77 -14.61
CA PHE A 273 0.98 2.70 -13.81
C PHE A 273 1.57 1.31 -14.09
N ARG A 274 2.57 1.20 -14.96
CA ARG A 274 3.17 -0.07 -15.39
C ARG A 274 2.17 -1.08 -15.95
N THR A 275 1.16 -0.56 -16.65
CA THR A 275 0.11 -1.36 -17.30
C THR A 275 0.37 -1.47 -18.80
N ARG A 276 -0.08 -2.57 -19.41
CA ARG A 276 0.00 -2.81 -20.86
C ARG A 276 -1.43 -2.98 -21.41
N PRO A 277 -2.05 -1.89 -21.90
CA PRO A 277 -3.48 -1.88 -22.26
C PRO A 277 -3.73 -2.52 -23.63
N THR A 278 -4.96 -2.95 -23.88
CA THR A 278 -5.44 -3.28 -25.23
C THR A 278 -5.85 -2.03 -26.00
N TRP A 279 -6.08 -2.15 -27.31
CA TRP A 279 -6.56 -1.03 -28.12
C TRP A 279 -7.89 -0.49 -27.59
N GLU A 280 -8.80 -1.38 -27.19
CA GLU A 280 -10.11 -1.03 -26.63
C GLU A 280 -9.98 -0.28 -25.30
N ALA A 281 -9.02 -0.68 -24.46
CA ALA A 281 -8.73 0.03 -23.21
C ALA A 281 -8.13 1.41 -23.44
N LEU A 282 -7.27 1.56 -24.47
CA LEU A 282 -6.74 2.86 -24.87
C LEU A 282 -7.84 3.76 -25.44
N ALA A 283 -8.71 3.24 -26.29
CA ALA A 283 -9.83 4.00 -26.84
C ALA A 283 -10.80 4.47 -25.74
N ARG A 284 -11.07 3.66 -24.71
CA ARG A 284 -11.86 4.12 -23.54
C ARG A 284 -11.22 5.29 -22.78
N THR A 285 -9.88 5.37 -22.78
CA THR A 285 -9.13 6.43 -22.07
C THR A 285 -8.91 7.67 -22.94
N ALA A 286 -8.63 7.49 -24.24
CA ALA A 286 -8.26 8.55 -25.18
C ALA A 286 -9.45 9.07 -26.02
N GLY A 287 -10.54 8.31 -26.13
CA GLY A 287 -11.73 8.67 -26.91
C GLY A 287 -12.36 7.48 -27.65
N SER A 288 -13.69 7.35 -27.55
CA SER A 288 -14.45 6.27 -28.19
C SER A 288 -14.42 6.32 -29.73
N ASP A 289 -14.08 7.47 -30.31
CA ASP A 289 -13.86 7.66 -31.75
C ASP A 289 -12.67 6.87 -32.31
N LEU A 290 -11.86 6.26 -31.42
CA LEU A 290 -10.75 5.38 -31.79
C LEU A 290 -11.16 3.90 -31.95
N LEU A 291 -12.35 3.50 -31.48
CA LEU A 291 -12.82 2.11 -31.56
C LEU A 291 -13.10 1.68 -33.00
N ASP A 292 -13.73 2.57 -33.78
CA ASP A 292 -14.17 2.31 -35.16
C ASP A 292 -13.05 2.44 -36.20
N LEU A 293 -11.81 2.68 -35.76
CA LEU A 293 -10.68 2.87 -36.67
C LEU A 293 -10.21 1.56 -37.29
N SER A 294 -10.00 1.59 -38.61
CA SER A 294 -9.38 0.52 -39.37
C SER A 294 -7.93 0.30 -38.91
N VAL A 295 -7.40 -0.93 -39.05
CA VAL A 295 -6.01 -1.23 -38.66
C VAL A 295 -4.98 -0.28 -39.32
N PRO A 296 -5.09 0.08 -40.62
CA PRO A 296 -4.23 1.10 -41.23
C PRO A 296 -4.30 2.47 -40.53
N ASP A 297 -5.49 2.92 -40.14
CA ASP A 297 -5.65 4.20 -39.43
C ASP A 297 -5.05 4.14 -38.02
N ARG A 298 -5.15 3.00 -37.33
CA ARG A 298 -4.50 2.76 -36.03
C ARG A 298 -2.99 2.89 -36.16
N VAL A 299 -2.39 2.27 -37.20
CA VAL A 299 -0.96 2.39 -37.50
C VAL A 299 -0.59 3.85 -37.77
N GLY A 300 -1.37 4.54 -38.60
CA GLY A 300 -1.14 5.95 -38.94
C GLY A 300 -1.20 6.90 -37.75
N LEU A 301 -2.08 6.64 -36.76
CA LEU A 301 -2.14 7.41 -35.52
C LEU A 301 -0.98 7.07 -34.58
N LEU A 302 -0.65 5.79 -34.40
CA LEU A 302 0.46 5.38 -33.54
C LEU A 302 1.81 5.91 -34.04
N VAL A 303 2.05 5.88 -35.35
CA VAL A 303 3.24 6.50 -35.95
C VAL A 303 3.30 8.01 -35.67
N ALA A 304 2.15 8.70 -35.73
CA ALA A 304 2.10 10.11 -35.37
C ALA A 304 2.39 10.34 -33.87
N VAL A 305 1.86 9.49 -32.98
CA VAL A 305 2.15 9.52 -31.53
C VAL A 305 3.65 9.41 -31.25
N GLU A 306 4.35 8.48 -31.89
CA GLU A 306 5.78 8.29 -31.69
C GLU A 306 6.59 9.49 -32.20
N ARG A 307 6.16 10.13 -33.29
CA ARG A 307 6.81 11.33 -33.86
C ARG A 307 6.61 12.58 -33.00
N THR A 308 5.51 12.68 -32.26
CA THR A 308 5.25 13.81 -31.33
C THR A 308 6.14 13.76 -30.07
N GLY A 309 6.74 12.61 -29.73
CA GLY A 309 7.53 12.40 -28.50
C GLY A 309 9.02 12.74 -28.58
N GLY A 310 9.40 13.64 -29.48
CA GLY A 310 10.76 13.97 -29.94
C GLY A 310 11.89 13.80 -28.91
N GLY A 311 12.84 12.94 -29.28
CA GLY A 311 14.14 12.76 -28.63
C GLY A 311 14.78 11.44 -29.05
N GLU A 312 16.03 11.48 -29.54
CA GLU A 312 16.81 10.28 -29.80
C GLU A 312 17.00 9.51 -28.48
N GLY A 313 16.37 8.33 -28.37
CA GLY A 313 16.37 7.52 -27.14
C GLY A 313 15.04 7.42 -26.40
N SER A 314 13.99 8.16 -26.79
CA SER A 314 12.64 7.99 -26.22
C SER A 314 12.10 6.56 -26.44
N PRO A 315 11.42 5.97 -25.44
CA PRO A 315 10.85 4.63 -25.55
C PRO A 315 9.62 4.65 -26.45
N LEU A 316 9.47 3.62 -27.27
CA LEU A 316 8.34 3.53 -28.21
C LEU A 316 7.07 3.14 -27.45
N LEU A 317 6.11 4.08 -27.34
CA LEU A 317 4.92 3.94 -26.49
C LEU A 317 3.95 2.87 -27.02
N SER A 318 3.84 2.70 -28.33
CA SER A 318 2.99 1.68 -28.96
C SER A 318 3.39 0.25 -28.62
N ALA A 319 4.61 0.02 -28.10
CA ALA A 319 5.05 -1.28 -27.59
C ALA A 319 4.29 -1.73 -26.32
N LEU A 320 3.62 -0.81 -25.63
CA LEU A 320 2.77 -1.11 -24.48
C LEU A 320 1.48 -1.84 -24.86
N ILE A 321 1.03 -1.71 -26.11
CA ILE A 321 -0.22 -2.29 -26.59
C ILE A 321 -0.12 -3.81 -26.60
N ARG A 322 -1.17 -4.48 -26.11
CA ARG A 322 -1.34 -5.94 -26.14
C ARG A 322 -2.70 -6.32 -26.74
N THR A 323 -2.82 -7.55 -27.21
CA THR A 323 -4.10 -8.23 -27.45
C THR A 323 -4.63 -8.81 -26.14
N GLY A 324 -5.86 -9.33 -26.12
CA GLY A 324 -6.44 -10.02 -24.95
C GLY A 324 -5.62 -11.23 -24.50
N GLU A 325 -4.84 -11.83 -25.39
CA GLU A 325 -3.95 -12.97 -25.16
C GLU A 325 -2.56 -12.55 -24.61
N SER A 326 -2.40 -11.26 -24.26
CA SER A 326 -1.16 -10.66 -23.75
C SER A 326 0.02 -10.57 -24.74
N ASP A 327 -0.21 -10.84 -26.02
CA ASP A 327 0.78 -10.68 -27.09
C ASP A 327 0.71 -9.28 -27.74
N PRO A 328 1.81 -8.77 -28.33
CA PRO A 328 1.73 -7.53 -29.10
C PRO A 328 0.85 -7.74 -30.35
N PRO A 329 -0.05 -6.80 -30.69
CA PRO A 329 -0.80 -6.89 -31.93
C PRO A 329 0.13 -6.92 -33.16
N VAL A 330 -0.22 -7.71 -34.17
CA VAL A 330 0.62 -7.90 -35.38
C VAL A 330 0.95 -6.56 -36.07
N TYR A 331 -0.01 -5.63 -36.12
CA TYR A 331 0.16 -4.31 -36.72
C TYR A 331 1.19 -3.42 -36.00
N VAL A 332 1.57 -3.74 -34.76
CA VAL A 332 2.64 -3.03 -34.05
C VAL A 332 3.98 -3.21 -34.78
N GLY A 333 4.22 -4.35 -35.44
CA GLY A 333 5.40 -4.54 -36.28
C GLY A 333 5.51 -3.49 -37.40
N SER A 334 4.39 -3.12 -38.01
CA SER A 334 4.33 -2.07 -39.04
C SER A 334 4.64 -0.68 -38.46
N VAL A 335 4.21 -0.40 -37.22
CA VAL A 335 4.55 0.84 -36.51
C VAL A 335 6.06 0.91 -36.23
N VAL A 336 6.65 -0.18 -35.74
CA VAL A 336 8.10 -0.27 -35.43
C VAL A 336 8.94 -0.01 -36.68
N ALA A 337 8.55 -0.60 -37.83
CA ALA A 337 9.21 -0.36 -39.10
C ALA A 337 9.05 1.12 -39.56
N ALA A 338 7.84 1.69 -39.47
CA ALA A 338 7.55 3.06 -39.90
C ALA A 338 8.21 4.16 -39.04
N VAL A 339 8.61 3.82 -37.80
CA VAL A 339 9.36 4.71 -36.88
C VAL A 339 10.88 4.53 -37.04
N GLY A 340 11.34 3.60 -37.90
CA GLY A 340 12.76 3.42 -38.23
C GLY A 340 13.52 2.50 -37.27
N CYS A 341 12.82 1.67 -36.49
CA CYS A 341 13.44 0.73 -35.54
C CYS A 341 13.81 -0.64 -36.17
N GLY A 342 13.51 -0.85 -37.45
CA GLY A 342 13.65 -2.12 -38.17
C GLY A 342 12.35 -2.95 -38.18
N ALA A 343 12.21 -3.85 -39.15
CA ALA A 343 11.04 -4.73 -39.26
C ALA A 343 11.33 -6.07 -38.55
N PRO A 344 10.55 -6.47 -37.53
CA PRO A 344 10.77 -7.75 -36.86
C PRO A 344 10.41 -8.92 -37.78
N ALA A 345 11.31 -9.90 -37.92
CA ALA A 345 11.12 -11.03 -38.83
C ALA A 345 10.10 -12.07 -38.34
N THR A 346 9.88 -12.16 -37.03
CA THR A 346 8.95 -13.13 -36.43
C THR A 346 8.14 -12.50 -35.29
N ALA A 347 6.98 -13.10 -35.00
CA ALA A 347 6.16 -12.70 -33.84
C ALA A 347 6.91 -12.83 -32.51
N ALA A 348 7.79 -13.83 -32.37
CA ALA A 348 8.62 -14.01 -31.18
C ALA A 348 9.64 -12.88 -31.01
N VAL A 349 10.27 -12.43 -32.11
CA VAL A 349 11.16 -11.27 -32.11
C VAL A 349 10.39 -10.00 -31.75
N LEU A 350 9.22 -9.78 -32.35
CA LEU A 350 8.34 -8.65 -32.02
C LEU A 350 7.96 -8.65 -30.54
N LYS A 351 7.57 -9.80 -29.97
CA LYS A 351 7.23 -9.95 -28.55
C LYS A 351 8.38 -9.57 -27.63
N ARG A 352 9.58 -10.09 -27.89
CA ARG A 352 10.78 -9.81 -27.08
C ARG A 352 11.20 -8.34 -27.21
N TRP A 353 11.10 -7.76 -28.40
CA TRP A 353 11.39 -6.36 -28.66
C TRP A 353 10.39 -5.43 -27.96
N CYS A 354 9.08 -5.69 -28.10
CA CYS A 354 8.04 -4.92 -27.42
C CYS A 354 8.14 -5.01 -25.90
N GLN A 355 8.56 -6.16 -25.35
CA GLN A 355 8.80 -6.28 -23.91
C GLN A 355 9.96 -5.36 -23.46
N ARG A 356 11.06 -5.30 -24.22
CA ARG A 356 12.15 -4.36 -23.91
C ARG A 356 11.68 -2.91 -23.97
N GLU A 357 10.98 -2.50 -25.01
CA GLU A 357 10.51 -1.11 -25.12
C GLU A 357 9.46 -0.77 -24.05
N ALA A 358 8.60 -1.73 -23.65
CA ALA A 358 7.71 -1.54 -22.51
C ALA A 358 8.50 -1.30 -21.20
N ASP A 359 9.57 -2.07 -20.95
CA ASP A 359 10.44 -1.85 -19.78
C ASP A 359 11.13 -0.47 -19.84
N ARG A 360 11.52 -0.01 -21.03
CA ARG A 360 12.06 1.34 -21.24
C ARG A 360 11.01 2.41 -20.97
N ALA A 361 9.77 2.23 -21.44
CA ALA A 361 8.66 3.14 -21.14
C ALA A 361 8.36 3.21 -19.64
N PHE A 362 8.37 2.07 -18.94
CA PHE A 362 8.17 2.02 -17.48
C PHE A 362 9.33 2.64 -16.70
N ALA A 363 10.55 2.57 -17.21
CA ALA A 363 11.70 3.25 -16.62
C ALA A 363 11.57 4.77 -16.77
N VAL A 364 11.32 5.26 -17.99
CA VAL A 364 11.27 6.71 -18.28
C VAL A 364 10.07 7.38 -17.63
N TYR A 365 8.87 6.82 -17.80
CA TYR A 365 7.62 7.44 -17.35
C TYR A 365 7.16 6.98 -15.97
N GLY A 366 7.80 5.96 -15.38
CA GLY A 366 7.48 5.50 -14.02
C GLY A 366 7.79 6.55 -12.96
N VAL A 367 7.20 6.38 -11.76
CA VAL A 367 7.48 7.23 -10.60
C VAL A 367 8.10 6.37 -9.48
N PRO A 368 9.37 6.58 -9.10
CA PRO A 368 10.33 7.54 -9.68
C PRO A 368 10.81 7.12 -11.07
N SER A 369 11.16 8.10 -11.90
CA SER A 369 11.76 7.88 -13.22
C SER A 369 13.17 7.31 -13.07
N ARG A 370 13.55 6.40 -13.97
CA ARG A 370 14.83 5.67 -13.98
C ARG A 370 15.43 5.70 -15.37
N THR A 371 16.75 5.53 -15.45
CA THR A 371 17.44 5.36 -16.73
C THR A 371 16.90 4.14 -17.46
N ALA A 372 16.48 4.32 -18.71
CA ALA A 372 15.98 3.23 -19.54
C ALA A 372 17.12 2.26 -19.90
N PRO A 373 16.85 0.94 -19.92
CA PRO A 373 17.80 0.00 -20.52
C PRO A 373 18.02 0.32 -22.01
N PRO A 374 19.12 -0.13 -22.63
CA PRO A 374 19.35 0.08 -24.05
C PRO A 374 18.26 -0.62 -24.89
N ARG A 375 17.91 -0.01 -26.02
CA ARG A 375 17.03 -0.61 -27.04
C ARG A 375 17.70 -1.89 -27.57
N LEU A 376 16.91 -2.89 -27.92
CA LEU A 376 17.42 -4.02 -28.70
C LEU A 376 17.47 -3.61 -30.19
N PRO A 377 18.65 -3.53 -30.81
CA PRO A 377 18.74 -3.25 -32.24
C PRO A 377 18.22 -4.46 -33.04
N LEU A 378 17.44 -4.17 -34.08
CA LEU A 378 17.05 -5.16 -35.08
C LEU A 378 18.07 -5.13 -36.23
N THR A 379 18.52 -6.29 -36.68
CA THR A 379 19.35 -6.42 -37.88
C THR A 379 18.54 -6.14 -39.13
N VAL A 380 19.22 -6.00 -40.28
CA VAL A 380 18.57 -5.83 -41.59
C VAL A 380 17.60 -7.00 -41.87
N ASP A 381 17.96 -8.21 -41.42
CA ASP A 381 17.13 -9.42 -41.54
C ASP A 381 16.01 -9.52 -40.48
N GLY A 382 15.79 -8.47 -39.68
CA GLY A 382 14.72 -8.42 -38.70
C GLY A 382 14.90 -9.29 -37.46
N GLN A 383 16.13 -9.78 -37.22
CA GLN A 383 16.50 -10.53 -36.01
C GLN A 383 17.06 -9.58 -34.95
N LEU A 384 17.08 -9.99 -33.68
CA LEU A 384 17.74 -9.22 -32.63
C LEU A 384 19.25 -9.37 -32.77
N ALA A 385 20.00 -8.26 -32.84
CA ALA A 385 21.45 -8.36 -32.93
C ALA A 385 22.01 -9.05 -31.67
N PRO A 386 23.00 -9.96 -31.82
CA PRO A 386 23.66 -10.58 -30.68
C PRO A 386 24.31 -9.48 -29.83
N GLN A 387 23.96 -9.44 -28.54
CA GLN A 387 24.62 -8.55 -27.60
C GLN A 387 26.06 -9.03 -27.46
N HIS A 388 27.04 -8.20 -27.84
CA HIS A 388 28.40 -8.39 -27.35
C HIS A 388 28.34 -8.23 -25.83
N SER A 389 28.29 -9.37 -25.14
CA SER A 389 28.40 -9.45 -23.70
C SER A 389 29.65 -8.69 -23.27
N ALA A 390 29.48 -7.65 -22.46
CA ALA A 390 30.52 -7.30 -21.51
C ALA A 390 30.79 -8.57 -20.68
N GLU A 391 31.99 -9.11 -20.86
CA GLU A 391 32.71 -10.14 -20.08
C GLU A 391 31.87 -11.05 -19.15
N PRO A 392 31.76 -12.37 -19.43
CA PRO A 392 31.04 -13.28 -18.56
C PRO A 392 31.80 -13.51 -17.24
N ALA A 393 31.15 -13.20 -16.12
CA ALA A 393 31.59 -13.63 -14.80
C ALA A 393 31.67 -15.16 -14.75
N GLN A 394 32.87 -15.69 -14.49
CA GLN A 394 33.13 -17.13 -14.40
C GLN A 394 32.30 -17.78 -13.28
N PRO A 395 31.76 -19.00 -13.49
CA PRO A 395 31.07 -19.74 -12.44
C PRO A 395 32.10 -20.28 -11.44
N GLN A 396 32.07 -19.78 -10.20
CA GLN A 396 32.87 -20.36 -9.12
C GLN A 396 32.17 -21.61 -8.56
N THR A 397 32.71 -22.77 -8.93
CA THR A 397 32.44 -24.08 -8.36
C THR A 397 32.67 -24.06 -6.85
N ILE A 398 31.67 -24.44 -6.06
CA ILE A 398 31.79 -24.63 -4.61
C ILE A 398 32.52 -25.95 -4.36
N VAL A 399 33.76 -25.87 -3.86
CA VAL A 399 34.49 -27.01 -3.30
C VAL A 399 34.64 -26.78 -1.80
N HIS A 400 34.08 -27.69 -1.01
CA HIS A 400 34.29 -27.77 0.44
C HIS A 400 35.71 -28.27 0.74
N VAL A 401 36.48 -27.54 1.53
CA VAL A 401 37.66 -28.08 2.24
C VAL A 401 37.63 -27.63 3.70
N GLN A 402 37.81 -28.61 4.60
CA GLN A 402 37.85 -28.50 6.05
C GLN A 402 39.22 -27.99 6.56
N GLY A 403 39.22 -27.20 7.65
CA GLY A 403 40.21 -27.33 8.74
C GLY A 403 41.35 -26.29 8.90
N GLY A 404 41.06 -25.18 9.61
CA GLY A 404 41.94 -24.40 10.56
C GLY A 404 43.33 -23.85 10.15
N PRO A 405 44.05 -23.11 11.04
CA PRO A 405 43.67 -21.92 11.82
C PRO A 405 44.37 -20.63 11.28
N VAL A 406 43.67 -19.48 11.29
CA VAL A 406 44.21 -18.21 10.74
C VAL A 406 44.90 -17.38 11.81
N ARG A 407 46.22 -17.14 11.65
CA ARG A 407 46.96 -16.04 12.27
C ARG A 407 46.76 -14.76 11.47
N GLN A 408 46.45 -13.67 12.17
CA GLN A 408 46.24 -12.33 11.63
C GLN A 408 47.58 -11.64 11.29
N SER A 409 47.69 -11.01 10.12
CA SER A 409 48.25 -9.65 10.02
C SER A 409 47.84 -8.93 8.70
N THR A 410 47.23 -7.76 8.90
CA THR A 410 47.41 -6.47 8.21
C THR A 410 47.51 -6.40 6.68
N THR A 411 46.41 -5.98 6.05
CA THR A 411 46.21 -4.73 5.25
C THR A 411 45.17 -4.99 4.16
N ARG A 412 43.89 -4.68 4.46
CA ARG A 412 42.86 -4.57 3.42
C ARG A 412 41.86 -3.49 3.82
N ARG A 413 41.76 -2.46 2.97
CA ARG A 413 40.78 -1.37 3.09
C ARG A 413 39.37 -1.97 3.18
N LYS A 414 38.62 -1.52 4.18
CA LYS A 414 37.23 -1.89 4.46
C LYS A 414 36.35 -1.37 3.32
N PRO A 415 35.55 -2.20 2.62
CA PRO A 415 34.51 -1.69 1.75
C PRO A 415 33.40 -1.13 2.65
N GLU A 416 33.02 0.11 2.36
CA GLU A 416 31.95 0.80 3.07
C GLU A 416 30.64 0.04 2.90
N SER A 417 29.98 -0.13 4.04
CA SER A 417 28.65 -0.70 4.18
C SER A 417 27.67 0.00 3.25
N GLN A 418 27.05 -0.76 2.36
CA GLN A 418 25.90 -0.35 1.56
C GLN A 418 24.74 0.00 2.49
N LEU A 419 24.65 1.29 2.84
CA LEU A 419 23.43 1.91 3.32
C LEU A 419 22.40 1.83 2.19
N ALA A 420 21.27 1.19 2.49
CA ALA A 420 20.09 1.20 1.65
C ALA A 420 19.84 2.61 1.10
N SER A 421 19.66 2.71 -0.22
CA SER A 421 19.34 3.94 -0.93
C SER A 421 17.96 4.44 -0.51
N VAL A 422 17.95 5.29 0.52
CA VAL A 422 16.76 6.01 1.01
C VAL A 422 16.46 7.17 0.06
N PRO A 423 15.19 7.41 -0.31
CA PRO A 423 14.80 8.45 -1.27
C PRO A 423 15.32 9.84 -0.90
N LEU A 424 15.76 10.59 -1.92
CA LEU A 424 16.13 12.00 -1.84
C LEU A 424 14.86 12.83 -1.53
N LEU A 425 14.77 13.36 -0.31
CA LEU A 425 13.71 14.29 0.11
C LEU A 425 13.94 15.66 -0.58
N ARG A 426 12.86 16.35 -0.96
CA ARG A 426 12.91 17.73 -1.48
C ARG A 426 13.40 18.70 -0.39
N ASP A 427 13.97 19.85 -0.76
CA ASP A 427 14.50 20.86 0.19
C ASP A 427 13.49 21.24 1.30
N THR A 428 12.25 21.51 0.91
CA THR A 428 11.16 21.87 1.82
C THR A 428 10.88 20.77 2.84
N GLU A 429 11.07 19.51 2.45
CA GLU A 429 10.91 18.34 3.31
C GLU A 429 12.10 18.17 4.27
N ILE A 430 13.32 18.52 3.86
CA ILE A 430 14.52 18.52 4.73
C ILE A 430 14.37 19.59 5.81
N ARG A 431 13.96 20.81 5.45
CA ARG A 431 13.69 21.88 6.43
C ARG A 431 12.57 21.53 7.40
N HIS A 432 11.47 20.95 6.90
CA HIS A 432 10.39 20.48 7.75
C HIS A 432 10.82 19.33 8.68
N ALA A 433 11.67 18.42 8.20
CA ALA A 433 12.22 17.33 9.00
C ALA A 433 13.19 17.83 10.08
N LEU A 434 14.03 18.81 9.79
CA LEU A 434 14.91 19.47 10.76
C LEU A 434 14.07 20.15 11.87
N ARG A 435 13.03 20.92 11.51
CA ARG A 435 12.08 21.51 12.49
C ARG A 435 11.39 20.44 13.34
N SER A 436 10.87 19.40 12.70
CA SER A 436 10.19 18.29 13.37
C SER A 436 11.11 17.53 14.32
N ALA A 437 12.38 17.34 13.97
CA ALA A 437 13.36 16.66 14.81
C ALA A 437 13.65 17.41 16.12
N ARG A 438 13.48 18.73 16.14
CA ARG A 438 13.63 19.57 17.33
C ARG A 438 12.38 19.60 18.22
N GLN A 439 11.19 19.56 17.62
CA GLN A 439 9.90 19.72 18.30
C GLN A 439 9.34 18.43 18.92
N ARG A 440 9.84 17.25 18.52
CA ARG A 440 9.38 15.96 19.07
C ARG A 440 9.90 15.74 20.50
N ARG A 441 9.02 15.30 21.41
CA ARG A 441 9.41 14.90 22.79
C ARG A 441 10.30 13.64 22.73
N GLY A 442 11.58 13.80 23.08
CA GLY A 442 12.56 12.71 23.24
C GLY A 442 13.86 12.93 22.45
N PRO A 443 15.05 12.61 23.00
CA PRO A 443 16.31 12.92 22.33
C PRO A 443 16.66 11.92 21.22
N ARG A 444 16.62 12.37 19.96
CA ARG A 444 17.19 11.63 18.81
C ARG A 444 18.33 12.42 18.12
N PRO A 445 19.45 12.69 18.81
CA PRO A 445 20.59 13.46 18.26
C PRO A 445 21.14 12.85 16.97
N ARG A 446 21.21 11.51 16.90
CA ARG A 446 21.70 10.79 15.71
C ARG A 446 20.83 11.04 14.47
N TYR A 447 19.52 11.18 14.67
CA TYR A 447 18.59 11.45 13.58
C TYR A 447 18.73 12.89 13.07
N ALA A 448 18.82 13.86 13.97
CA ALA A 448 19.06 15.26 13.59
C ALA A 448 20.45 15.46 12.94
N ALA A 449 21.49 14.78 13.43
CA ALA A 449 22.83 14.82 12.82
C ALA A 449 22.85 14.20 11.40
N ALA A 450 22.12 13.10 11.19
CA ALA A 450 21.97 12.52 9.85
C ALA A 450 21.22 13.45 8.89
N LEU A 451 20.21 14.20 9.39
CA LEU A 451 19.52 15.22 8.60
C LEU A 451 20.42 16.41 8.26
N MET A 452 21.32 16.81 9.18
CA MET A 452 22.31 17.87 8.92
C MET A 452 23.27 17.50 7.78
N ALA A 453 23.79 16.27 7.77
CA ALA A 453 24.66 15.80 6.68
C ALA A 453 23.94 15.78 5.31
N ARG A 454 22.64 15.42 5.31
CA ARG A 454 21.81 15.46 4.09
C ARG A 454 21.51 16.89 3.63
N ALA A 455 21.34 17.80 4.57
CA ALA A 455 21.15 19.21 4.27
C ALA A 455 22.42 19.83 3.66
N GLU A 456 23.62 19.45 4.15
CA GLU A 456 24.90 19.86 3.55
C GLU A 456 25.03 19.40 2.08
N GLU A 457 24.62 18.16 1.77
CA GLU A 457 24.60 17.68 0.38
C GLU A 457 23.59 18.47 -0.49
N ALA A 458 22.41 18.79 0.05
CA ALA A 458 21.38 19.53 -0.66
C ALA A 458 21.80 20.97 -1.02
N LEU A 459 22.61 21.64 -0.19
CA LEU A 459 23.09 23.01 -0.46
C LEU A 459 23.84 23.13 -1.79
N THR A 460 24.54 22.07 -2.22
CA THR A 460 25.31 22.04 -3.47
C THR A 460 24.44 22.08 -4.73
N ARG A 461 23.14 21.79 -4.60
CA ARG A 461 22.20 21.61 -5.73
C ARG A 461 21.07 22.65 -5.76
N LEU A 462 21.03 23.57 -4.80
CA LEU A 462 19.92 24.52 -4.62
C LEU A 462 20.25 25.95 -5.09
N PRO A 463 19.26 26.70 -5.62
CA PRO A 463 19.37 28.12 -5.94
C PRO A 463 19.41 29.00 -4.67
N GLU A 464 20.03 30.18 -4.77
CA GLU A 464 20.35 31.12 -3.66
C GLU A 464 19.23 31.38 -2.62
N PRO A 465 17.95 31.60 -2.99
CA PRO A 465 16.89 31.86 -2.00
C PRO A 465 16.52 30.62 -1.17
N GLN A 466 16.61 29.41 -1.73
CA GLN A 466 16.33 28.17 -1.00
C GLN A 466 17.54 27.74 -0.17
N ARG A 467 18.75 28.01 -0.69
CA ARG A 467 20.01 27.78 0.02
C ARG A 467 20.07 28.57 1.32
N THR A 468 19.69 29.85 1.31
CA THR A 468 19.68 30.71 2.51
C THR A 468 18.69 30.24 3.58
N GLU A 469 17.47 29.83 3.18
CA GLU A 469 16.48 29.27 4.10
C GLU A 469 16.94 27.95 4.74
N LEU A 470 17.58 27.06 3.97
CA LEU A 470 18.09 25.79 4.48
C LEU A 470 19.27 26.01 5.43
N VAL A 471 20.20 26.92 5.11
CA VAL A 471 21.32 27.29 5.99
C VAL A 471 20.83 27.84 7.32
N ALA A 472 19.79 28.69 7.31
CA ALA A 472 19.20 29.23 8.53
C ALA A 472 18.63 28.12 9.44
N GLU A 473 17.89 27.17 8.87
CA GLU A 473 17.33 26.02 9.61
C GLU A 473 18.40 25.05 10.11
N MET A 474 19.47 24.85 9.34
CA MET A 474 20.64 24.08 9.77
C MET A 474 21.34 24.75 10.95
N ALA A 475 21.50 26.08 10.95
CA ALA A 475 22.12 26.81 12.06
C ALA A 475 21.30 26.70 13.36
N ILE A 476 19.97 26.76 13.27
CA ILE A 476 19.07 26.55 14.42
C ILE A 476 19.21 25.11 14.96
N THR A 477 19.27 24.12 14.07
CA THR A 477 19.43 22.71 14.47
C THR A 477 20.78 22.43 15.11
N ARG A 478 21.85 23.07 14.61
CA ARG A 478 23.19 22.94 15.19
C ARG A 478 23.25 23.50 16.62
N ARG A 479 22.70 24.70 16.85
CA ARG A 479 22.57 25.28 18.20
C ARG A 479 21.76 24.38 19.15
N TRP A 480 20.68 23.76 18.66
CA TRP A 480 19.90 22.81 19.47
C TRP A 480 20.68 21.53 19.82
N LEU A 481 21.53 21.03 18.91
CA LEU A 481 22.42 19.90 19.19
C LEU A 481 23.51 20.27 20.20
N ASP A 482 24.07 21.48 20.10
CA ASP A 482 25.16 21.97 20.95
C ASP A 482 24.71 22.29 22.39
N ASN A 483 23.48 22.79 22.57
CA ASN A 483 22.92 23.18 23.88
C ASN A 483 22.37 22.00 24.72
N ARG A 484 22.79 20.75 24.46
CA ARG A 484 22.31 19.57 25.20
C ARG A 484 23.15 19.27 26.46
N PRO A 485 22.52 18.85 27.58
CA PRO A 485 23.22 18.49 28.82
C PRO A 485 24.06 17.21 28.72
N ASP A 486 23.83 16.35 27.72
CA ASP A 486 24.56 15.08 27.51
C ASP A 486 25.75 15.18 26.52
N THR A 487 26.12 16.39 26.09
CA THR A 487 27.28 16.60 25.22
C THR A 487 28.51 16.86 26.10
N PRO A 488 29.56 16.02 26.10
CA PRO A 488 30.77 16.34 26.86
C PRO A 488 31.35 17.64 26.30
N ALA A 489 31.45 18.66 27.14
CA ALA A 489 32.01 19.96 26.79
C ALA A 489 33.32 19.76 26.03
N ARG A 490 33.35 20.23 24.78
CA ARG A 490 34.53 20.20 23.94
C ARG A 490 35.54 21.13 24.61
N LYS A 491 36.45 20.57 25.43
CA LYS A 491 37.50 21.35 26.10
C LYS A 491 38.21 22.17 25.01
N PRO A 492 38.39 23.49 25.21
CA PRO A 492 39.10 24.29 24.23
C PRO A 492 40.47 23.66 24.04
N ARG A 493 40.88 23.51 22.77
CA ARG A 493 42.20 23.04 22.38
C ARG A 493 43.24 23.89 23.12
N LYS A 494 43.74 23.41 24.26
CA LYS A 494 44.97 23.95 24.83
C LYS A 494 46.07 23.66 23.81
N SER A 495 46.64 24.74 23.29
CA SER A 495 47.76 24.71 22.38
C SER A 495 48.86 23.81 22.94
N ARG A 496 49.58 23.16 22.03
CA ARG A 496 50.62 22.15 22.28
C ARG A 496 51.86 22.69 23.04
N ARG A 497 51.77 23.85 23.71
CA ARG A 497 52.88 24.54 24.36
C ARG A 497 52.88 24.46 25.89
N ALA A 498 51.86 23.87 26.53
CA ALA A 498 51.76 23.76 28.00
C ALA A 498 51.79 22.32 28.53
N LYS A 499 52.33 21.36 27.77
CA LYS A 499 52.51 19.95 28.20
C LYS A 499 53.94 19.63 28.65
N GLY A 500 54.77 20.65 28.88
CA GLY A 500 56.16 20.49 29.33
C GLY A 500 56.39 20.61 30.85
N ALA A 501 55.39 21.03 31.64
CA ALA A 501 55.63 21.35 33.07
C ALA A 501 54.89 20.42 34.07
N GLY A 502 53.98 19.56 33.62
CA GLY A 502 53.17 18.72 34.51
C GLY A 502 53.73 17.32 34.79
N ASP A 503 54.45 16.74 33.82
CA ASP A 503 54.90 15.35 33.89
C ASP A 503 56.19 15.17 34.72
N ALA A 504 56.82 16.27 35.15
CA ALA A 504 57.97 16.25 36.07
C ALA A 504 57.57 16.18 37.56
N LYS A 505 56.29 16.36 37.91
CA LYS A 505 55.85 16.43 39.33
C LYS A 505 55.13 15.19 39.86
N LYS A 506 54.75 14.24 38.99
CA LYS A 506 54.08 12.98 39.40
C LYS A 506 55.00 11.77 39.50
N THR A 507 56.17 11.79 38.87
CA THR A 507 57.19 10.74 38.98
C THR A 507 58.02 10.84 40.26
N ALA A 508 57.90 11.92 41.03
CA ALA A 508 58.58 12.09 42.32
C ALA A 508 57.77 11.64 43.55
N ALA A 509 56.45 11.43 43.42
CA ALA A 509 55.57 11.10 44.56
C ALA A 509 55.35 9.59 44.78
N VAL A 510 55.55 8.75 43.76
CA VAL A 510 55.33 7.29 43.86
C VAL A 510 56.56 6.53 44.37
N LYS A 511 57.75 7.15 44.35
CA LYS A 511 59.00 6.55 44.89
C LYS A 511 59.23 6.78 46.40
N LYS A 512 58.31 7.42 47.12
CA LYS A 512 58.44 7.71 48.57
C LYS A 512 57.49 6.96 49.51
N ALA A 513 56.58 6.13 49.00
CA ALA A 513 55.64 5.36 49.84
C ALA A 513 55.96 3.85 49.95
N GLU A 514 56.93 3.34 49.18
CA GLU A 514 57.31 1.92 49.15
C GLU A 514 58.54 1.57 50.03
N ARG A 515 58.90 2.45 50.97
CA ARG A 515 59.98 2.24 51.95
C ARG A 515 59.48 2.59 53.36
N GLY A 516 58.72 1.68 53.98
CA GLY A 516 58.36 1.84 55.39
C GLY A 516 57.16 1.03 55.87
N LYS A 517 57.28 -0.30 55.92
CA LYS A 517 56.76 -1.18 56.99
C LYS A 517 56.84 -2.66 56.56
N LYS A 518 58.02 -3.24 56.75
CA LYS A 518 58.21 -4.67 57.04
C LYS A 518 58.52 -4.78 58.53
N THR A 519 57.83 -5.68 59.22
CA THR A 519 57.96 -6.24 60.59
C THR A 519 56.56 -6.17 61.25
N ARG A 520 55.89 -7.27 61.64
CA ARG A 520 56.33 -8.52 62.26
C ARG A 520 55.49 -9.75 61.84
N ARG A 521 56.20 -10.88 61.86
CA ARG A 521 55.90 -12.33 61.79
C ARG A 521 54.60 -12.88 62.43
N GLY A 522 54.16 -14.02 61.85
CA GLY A 522 53.59 -15.22 62.54
C GLY A 522 52.53 -15.95 61.69
N LYS A 523 52.83 -16.89 60.78
CA LYS A 523 53.15 -18.36 60.87
C LYS A 523 51.92 -19.30 61.01
N LYS A 524 51.59 -20.08 59.94
CA LYS A 524 51.17 -21.52 59.85
C LYS A 524 50.40 -21.83 58.52
N THR A 525 51.01 -22.52 57.52
CA THR A 525 50.84 -23.94 57.05
C THR A 525 49.47 -24.30 56.41
N LYS A 526 49.35 -24.46 55.06
CA LYS A 526 49.40 -25.69 54.18
C LYS A 526 48.38 -26.80 54.58
N ASP A 527 47.56 -27.45 53.75
CA ASP A 527 47.24 -27.56 52.30
C ASP A 527 45.82 -28.27 52.15
N PRO A 528 45.28 -28.67 50.97
CA PRO A 528 43.82 -28.77 50.67
C PRO A 528 43.26 -30.20 50.42
N LEU A 529 41.93 -30.35 50.24
CA LEU A 529 41.24 -31.21 49.23
C LEU A 529 39.71 -31.34 49.45
N GLN A 530 38.97 -31.27 48.33
CA GLN A 530 37.72 -31.96 47.90
C GLN A 530 36.49 -32.19 48.82
N GLY A 531 35.31 -31.98 48.24
CA GLY A 531 34.04 -32.60 48.67
C GLY A 531 32.83 -32.07 47.88
N ALA A 532 32.13 -32.94 47.15
CA ALA A 532 31.00 -32.65 46.28
C ALA A 532 29.66 -33.22 46.81
N ARG A 533 28.54 -32.62 46.32
CA ARG A 533 27.10 -33.04 46.31
C ARG A 533 26.31 -32.93 47.64
N PRO A 534 24.94 -32.97 47.66
CA PRO A 534 23.94 -33.29 46.61
C PRO A 534 22.67 -32.38 46.52
N LEU A 535 21.77 -32.70 45.57
CA LEU A 535 20.38 -32.24 45.40
C LEU A 535 19.35 -33.23 46.02
N PRO A 536 18.16 -32.80 46.47
CA PRO A 536 16.94 -33.61 46.59
C PRO A 536 15.81 -33.06 45.68
N GLY A 537 14.75 -33.77 45.26
CA GLY A 537 14.21 -35.10 45.51
C GLY A 537 12.93 -35.29 44.67
N VAL A 538 12.48 -36.54 44.49
CA VAL A 538 11.19 -36.89 43.85
C VAL A 538 10.51 -37.95 44.73
N GLY A 539 9.22 -37.76 44.97
CA GLY A 539 8.43 -38.44 46.00
C GLY A 539 8.00 -39.88 45.69
N ASN A 540 7.76 -40.61 46.78
CA ASN A 540 7.35 -42.00 46.87
C ASN A 540 5.87 -42.21 46.49
N VAL A 541 5.59 -43.37 45.88
CA VAL A 541 4.27 -44.00 45.79
C VAL A 541 4.38 -45.38 46.44
N GLU A 542 3.58 -45.61 47.48
CA GLU A 542 3.40 -46.92 48.13
C GLU A 542 2.32 -47.77 47.41
N PRO A 543 2.41 -49.11 47.47
CA PRO A 543 1.44 -50.02 46.88
C PRO A 543 0.39 -50.47 47.92
N LYS A 544 -0.83 -50.78 47.45
CA LYS A 544 -1.80 -51.58 48.21
C LYS A 544 -2.30 -52.77 47.40
N THR A 545 -2.14 -53.92 48.04
CA THR A 545 -2.58 -55.27 47.69
C THR A 545 -4.11 -55.41 47.83
N ARG A 546 -4.69 -56.23 46.95
CA ARG A 546 -6.02 -56.86 47.03
C ARG A 546 -5.95 -58.08 47.99
N PRO A 547 -7.05 -58.62 48.58
CA PRO A 547 -8.16 -59.21 47.79
C PRO A 547 -9.58 -59.28 48.40
N LYS A 548 -10.50 -59.73 47.52
CA LYS A 548 -11.88 -60.24 47.66
C LYS A 548 -12.96 -59.32 48.23
#